data_AF-A0A3Q2TS25-F1
#
_entry.id   AF-A0A3Q2TS25-F1
#
_cell.length_a   1.000
_cell.length_b   1.000
_cell.length_c   1.000
_cell.angle_alpha   90.00
_cell.angle_beta   90.00
_cell.angle_gamma   90.00
#
_symmetry.space_group_name_H-M   'P 1'
#
loop_
_entity.id
_entity.type
_entity.pdbx_description
1 polymer ?
#
loop_
_entity_poly.entity_id
_entity_poly.type
_entity_poly.pdbx_seq_one_letter_code
_entity_poly.pdbx_strand_id
1 'polypeptide(L)'
;MEAEGGDRAAAGCRYLVDTVAGDPEVLQADAETYYEKLLKQSSSAPDIFSIPGGEKVKLEDSCVCFVPLYRNSPTCKMLLLTDPQDKETVLALYMNQRWWPVEDVVKTADPSRDGLISVQTLGERIVLFVLNCIIFGMPEENSSNGAFFLPHSATECAKILWRNGEAVAFYSVKMKGSLCDGTTGQCYLLPVLDTIFVQRKYRRGGLGMKMLRDFCQSFKSEDALGISYPISAAMYQVCLKYLQAYPEEQKRLWEVEAPGDWSQRVNIWLKIQMESSLSGRHGIHS
;
A
#
# COMPACT_ATOMS: atom_id res chain seq x y z
N MET A 1 28.29 -27.34 36.15
CA MET A 1 27.97 -28.32 35.09
C MET A 1 26.49 -28.57 35.20
N GLU A 2 25.71 -27.81 34.44
CA GLU A 2 25.07 -28.28 33.19
C GLU A 2 24.06 -29.40 33.50
N ALA A 3 22.77 -29.28 33.19
CA ALA A 3 22.29 -28.91 31.87
C ALA A 3 21.05 -27.98 31.90
N GLU A 4 21.17 -26.88 31.15
CA GLU A 4 20.07 -26.31 30.38
C GLU A 4 19.59 -27.35 29.36
N GLY A 5 18.27 -27.50 29.23
CA GLY A 5 17.67 -28.50 28.37
C GLY A 5 16.30 -28.08 27.88
N GLY A 6 16.27 -26.99 27.10
CA GLY A 6 15.35 -26.84 25.98
C GLY A 6 13.85 -26.85 26.28
N ASP A 7 13.37 -25.82 26.98
CA ASP A 7 11.95 -25.43 26.93
C ASP A 7 11.81 -24.16 26.07
N ARG A 8 12.14 -24.29 24.78
CA ARG A 8 11.74 -23.34 23.72
C ARG A 8 10.72 -24.03 22.83
N ALA A 9 9.59 -24.41 23.42
CA ALA A 9 8.37 -24.57 22.65
C ALA A 9 8.04 -23.19 22.03
N ALA A 10 7.85 -23.18 20.72
CA ALA A 10 7.51 -22.00 19.95
C ALA A 10 6.29 -21.26 20.57
N ALA A 11 6.54 -20.17 21.28
CA ALA A 11 5.56 -19.11 21.40
C ALA A 11 5.42 -18.52 19.99
N GLY A 12 4.51 -19.09 19.19
CA GLY A 12 4.38 -18.81 17.76
C GLY A 12 4.33 -17.30 17.54
N CYS A 13 5.29 -16.76 16.78
CA CYS A 13 5.31 -15.34 16.42
C CYS A 13 4.01 -15.03 15.69
N ARG A 14 3.05 -14.42 16.37
CA ARG A 14 1.83 -13.93 15.73
C ARG A 14 2.06 -12.49 15.31
N TYR A 15 1.85 -12.18 14.03
CA TYR A 15 1.96 -10.82 13.52
C TYR A 15 0.64 -10.08 13.62
N LEU A 16 0.67 -8.76 13.39
CA LEU A 16 -0.50 -7.89 13.53
C LEU A 16 -1.67 -8.42 12.68
N VAL A 17 -1.43 -8.72 11.41
CA VAL A 17 -2.45 -9.22 10.47
C VAL A 17 -3.05 -10.57 10.89
N ASP A 18 -2.36 -11.35 11.73
CA ASP A 18 -2.81 -12.66 12.22
C ASP A 18 -3.65 -12.56 13.50
N THR A 19 -3.67 -11.39 14.14
CA THR A 19 -4.26 -11.19 15.48
C THR A 19 -5.32 -10.11 15.53
N VAL A 20 -5.21 -9.11 14.66
CA VAL A 20 -6.16 -8.01 14.62
C VAL A 20 -7.48 -8.50 14.06
N ALA A 21 -8.44 -8.62 14.96
CA ALA A 21 -9.85 -8.78 14.68
C ALA A 21 -10.60 -7.73 15.49
N GLY A 22 -11.62 -7.11 14.91
CA GLY A 22 -12.46 -6.15 15.62
C GLY A 22 -12.82 -4.92 14.80
N ASP A 23 -13.47 -3.99 15.49
CA ASP A 23 -13.94 -2.71 14.96
C ASP A 23 -12.80 -1.67 15.00
N PRO A 24 -12.49 -0.98 13.87
CA PRO A 24 -11.53 0.11 13.84
C PRO A 24 -11.76 1.20 14.91
N GLU A 25 -13.01 1.45 15.31
CA GLU A 25 -13.34 2.46 16.32
C GLU A 25 -12.89 2.04 17.72
N VAL A 26 -12.96 0.75 18.03
CA VAL A 26 -12.45 0.20 19.30
C VAL A 26 -10.93 0.34 19.37
N LEU A 27 -10.23 0.04 18.26
CA LEU A 27 -8.77 0.21 18.18
C LEU A 27 -8.37 1.68 18.33
N GLN A 28 -9.15 2.60 17.77
CA GLN A 28 -8.92 4.04 17.93
C GLN A 28 -9.13 4.47 19.39
N ALA A 29 -10.21 4.05 20.05
CA ALA A 29 -10.47 4.40 21.44
C ALA A 29 -9.37 3.92 22.40
N ASP A 30 -8.82 2.72 22.16
CA ASP A 30 -7.67 2.19 22.89
C ASP A 30 -6.43 3.06 22.68
N ALA A 31 -6.16 3.49 21.45
CA ALA A 31 -5.05 4.37 21.12
C ALA A 31 -5.20 5.78 21.72
N GLU A 32 -6.42 6.33 21.73
CA GLU A 32 -6.73 7.60 22.39
C GLU A 32 -6.50 7.52 23.91
N THR A 33 -6.96 6.44 24.54
CA THR A 33 -6.73 6.18 25.97
C THR A 33 -5.24 6.10 26.29
N TYR A 34 -4.44 5.46 25.43
CA TYR A 34 -3.00 5.41 25.58
C TYR A 34 -2.36 6.80 25.42
N TYR A 35 -2.74 7.53 24.38
CA TYR A 35 -2.23 8.88 24.11
C TYR A 35 -2.52 9.85 25.26
N GLU A 36 -3.72 9.79 25.86
CA GLU A 36 -4.04 10.58 27.05
C GLU A 36 -3.14 10.25 28.25
N LYS A 37 -2.78 8.97 28.44
CA LYS A 37 -1.84 8.57 29.50
C LYS A 37 -0.46 9.15 29.22
N LEU A 38 -0.01 9.10 27.97
CA LEU A 38 1.27 9.66 27.54
C LEU A 38 1.35 11.17 27.85
N LEU A 39 0.29 11.93 27.55
CA LEU A 39 0.21 13.37 27.86
C LEU A 39 0.30 13.65 29.37
N LYS A 40 -0.37 12.83 30.19
CA LYS A 40 -0.40 12.95 31.65
C LYS A 40 0.93 12.52 32.30
N GLN A 41 1.69 11.64 31.66
CA GLN A 41 2.92 11.03 32.17
C GLN A 41 4.21 11.82 31.87
N SER A 42 4.10 13.04 31.33
CA SER A 42 5.23 13.95 31.07
C SER A 42 6.11 14.30 32.30
N SER A 43 5.75 13.81 33.49
CA SER A 43 6.45 13.95 34.77
C SER A 43 7.02 12.62 35.35
N SER A 44 6.70 11.46 34.75
CA SER A 44 7.16 10.13 35.19
C SER A 44 8.14 9.48 34.19
N ALA A 45 8.72 8.33 34.54
CA ALA A 45 9.63 7.59 33.66
C ALA A 45 8.96 7.32 32.29
N PRO A 46 9.55 7.78 31.17
CA PRO A 46 8.92 7.68 29.86
C PRO A 46 8.85 6.22 29.40
N ASP A 47 7.77 5.85 28.73
CA ASP A 47 7.71 4.59 28.00
C ASP A 47 8.84 4.57 26.95
N ILE A 48 9.46 3.41 26.73
CA ILE A 48 10.57 3.27 25.78
C ILE A 48 10.17 2.27 24.70
N PHE A 49 10.20 2.71 23.45
CA PHE A 49 10.12 1.83 22.29
C PHE A 49 11.54 1.43 21.86
N SER A 50 11.75 0.13 21.68
CA SER A 50 13.03 -0.37 21.17
C SER A 50 12.87 -0.76 19.70
N ILE A 51 13.57 -0.06 18.81
CA ILE A 51 13.61 -0.41 17.39
C ILE A 51 14.39 -1.74 17.28
N PRO A 52 13.89 -2.74 16.53
CA PRO A 52 14.63 -3.98 16.33
C PRO A 52 16.04 -3.71 15.76
N GLY A 53 17.08 -4.09 16.52
CA GLY A 53 18.48 -3.86 16.12
C GLY A 53 18.95 -2.40 16.17
N GLY A 54 18.14 -1.48 16.70
CA GLY A 54 18.39 -0.04 16.70
C GLY A 54 18.36 0.62 18.07
N GLU A 55 18.26 1.96 18.05
CA GLU A 55 18.22 2.78 19.25
C GLU A 55 16.88 2.69 19.98
N LYS A 56 16.91 3.11 21.25
CA LYS A 56 15.73 3.23 22.12
C LYS A 56 15.13 4.61 21.94
N VAL A 57 13.88 4.65 21.50
CA VAL A 57 13.10 5.87 21.35
C VAL A 57 12.30 6.11 22.62
N LYS A 58 12.45 7.29 23.22
CA LYS A 58 11.58 7.73 24.30
C LYS A 58 10.23 8.11 23.70
N LEU A 59 9.16 7.54 24.24
CA LEU A 59 7.81 7.83 23.80
C LEU A 59 7.39 9.14 24.46
N GLU A 60 7.34 10.18 23.64
CA GLU A 60 6.91 11.53 24.00
C GLU A 60 5.77 11.95 23.07
N ASP A 61 4.93 12.88 23.52
CA ASP A 61 3.80 13.41 22.75
C ASP A 61 4.25 14.00 21.40
N SER A 62 5.44 14.61 21.39
CA SER A 62 6.05 15.22 20.20
C SER A 62 6.42 14.23 19.08
N CYS A 63 6.46 12.93 19.40
CA CYS A 63 6.89 11.85 18.51
C CYS A 63 5.71 10.96 18.07
N VAL A 64 4.48 11.28 18.45
CA VAL A 64 3.31 10.48 18.09
C VAL A 64 2.26 11.33 17.39
N CYS A 65 1.57 10.74 16.40
CA CYS A 65 0.54 11.45 15.64
C CYS A 65 -0.60 10.53 15.21
N PHE A 66 -1.80 11.08 15.14
CA PHE A 66 -2.96 10.37 14.60
C PHE A 66 -3.11 10.62 13.11
N VAL A 67 -3.23 9.53 12.33
CA VAL A 67 -3.47 9.57 10.88
C VAL A 67 -4.74 8.80 10.53
N PRO A 68 -5.55 9.27 9.55
CA PRO A 68 -6.74 8.54 9.13
C PRO A 68 -6.36 7.24 8.40
N LEU A 69 -7.00 6.13 8.74
CA LEU A 69 -6.88 4.87 8.01
C LEU A 69 -7.56 4.95 6.63
N TYR A 70 -8.64 5.73 6.53
CA TYR A 70 -9.43 5.89 5.31
C TYR A 70 -9.51 7.36 4.90
N ARG A 71 -9.35 7.65 3.60
CA ARG A 71 -9.39 9.03 3.08
C ARG A 71 -10.72 9.74 3.35
N ASN A 72 -11.83 9.00 3.26
CA ASN A 72 -13.18 9.57 3.30
C ASN A 72 -13.85 9.40 4.66
N SER A 73 -13.07 9.12 5.72
CA SER A 73 -13.60 8.89 7.06
C SER A 73 -12.92 9.81 8.09
N PRO A 74 -13.68 10.62 8.85
CA PRO A 74 -13.13 11.36 9.98
C PRO A 74 -12.85 10.46 11.20
N THR A 75 -13.45 9.26 11.22
CA THR A 75 -13.24 8.20 12.21
C THR A 75 -12.26 7.15 11.67
N CYS A 76 -11.80 6.24 12.53
CA CYS A 76 -10.79 5.22 12.23
C CYS A 76 -9.40 5.82 12.03
N LYS A 77 -8.85 6.45 13.07
CA LYS A 77 -7.47 6.97 13.08
C LYS A 77 -6.51 5.97 13.71
N MET A 78 -5.30 5.90 13.19
CA MET A 78 -4.20 5.14 13.74
C MET A 78 -3.20 6.05 14.42
N LEU A 79 -2.69 5.62 15.56
CA LEU A 79 -1.61 6.30 16.26
C LEU A 79 -0.26 5.78 15.76
N LEU A 80 0.53 6.67 15.18
CA LEU A 80 1.87 6.40 14.69
C LEU A 80 2.92 6.90 15.66
N LEU A 81 4.08 6.26 15.67
CA LEU A 81 5.32 6.73 16.27
C LEU A 81 6.27 7.15 15.16
N THR A 82 6.77 8.38 15.22
CA THR A 82 7.78 8.92 14.30
C THR A 82 9.16 8.99 14.96
N ASP A 83 10.19 9.06 14.13
CA ASP A 83 11.56 9.28 14.60
C ASP A 83 11.69 10.70 15.19
N PRO A 84 12.20 10.85 16.43
CA PRO A 84 12.42 12.17 17.03
C PRO A 84 13.39 13.06 16.23
N GLN A 85 14.34 12.46 15.52
CA GLN A 85 15.33 13.16 14.69
C GLN A 85 14.81 13.43 13.27
N ASP A 86 13.96 12.54 12.76
CA ASP A 86 13.32 12.66 11.46
C ASP A 86 11.82 12.43 11.56
N LYS A 87 11.07 13.51 11.75
CA LYS A 87 9.62 13.45 11.96
C LYS A 87 8.83 12.91 10.76
N GLU A 88 9.45 12.76 9.60
CA GLU A 88 8.82 12.11 8.45
C GLU A 88 8.88 10.58 8.58
N THR A 89 9.94 10.04 9.18
CA THR A 89 10.12 8.60 9.34
C THR A 89 9.17 8.01 10.38
N VAL A 90 8.28 7.13 9.94
CA VAL A 90 7.40 6.35 10.83
C VAL A 90 8.09 5.06 11.26
N LEU A 91 8.16 4.85 12.57
CA LEU A 91 8.84 3.71 13.19
C LEU A 91 7.88 2.59 13.57
N ALA A 92 6.70 2.93 14.09
CA ALA A 92 5.75 1.96 14.63
C ALA A 92 4.29 2.44 14.59
N LEU A 93 3.37 1.49 14.75
CA LEU A 93 1.94 1.71 14.89
C LEU A 93 1.47 1.19 16.25
N TYR A 94 0.64 1.95 16.97
CA TYR A 94 0.05 1.50 18.23
C TYR A 94 -1.27 0.80 17.96
N MET A 95 -1.37 -0.49 18.30
CA MET A 95 -2.60 -1.28 18.22
C MET A 95 -2.63 -2.41 19.26
N ASN A 96 -3.82 -2.73 19.77
CA ASN A 96 -4.02 -3.79 20.78
C ASN A 96 -3.06 -3.64 21.98
N GLN A 97 -2.98 -2.42 22.51
CA GLN A 97 -2.15 -2.06 23.66
C GLN A 97 -0.63 -2.27 23.47
N ARG A 98 -0.18 -2.32 22.21
CA ARG A 98 1.23 -2.57 21.87
C ARG A 98 1.68 -1.73 20.68
N TRP A 99 2.95 -1.32 20.72
CA TRP A 99 3.65 -0.75 19.56
C TRP A 99 4.17 -1.86 18.63
N TRP A 100 3.78 -1.78 17.37
CA TRP A 100 4.19 -2.69 16.30
C TRP A 100 5.19 -2.00 15.36
N PRO A 101 6.42 -2.50 15.25
CA PRO A 101 7.36 -2.01 14.24
C PRO A 101 6.75 -2.09 12.84
N VAL A 102 6.98 -1.06 12.01
CA VAL A 102 6.47 -1.03 10.61
C VAL A 102 6.83 -2.30 9.84
N GLU A 103 8.05 -2.80 10.03
CA GLU A 103 8.53 -4.03 9.39
C GLU A 103 7.77 -5.30 9.81
N ASP A 104 7.20 -5.32 11.02
CA ASP A 104 6.46 -6.47 11.54
C ASP A 104 4.98 -6.39 11.18
N VAL A 105 4.44 -5.19 10.95
CA VAL A 105 3.06 -5.02 10.49
C VAL A 105 2.84 -5.68 9.13
N VAL A 106 3.84 -5.66 8.25
CA VAL A 106 3.76 -6.25 6.90
C VAL A 106 4.11 -7.74 6.85
N LYS A 107 4.36 -8.38 8.00
CA LYS A 107 4.69 -9.81 8.09
C LYS A 107 3.48 -10.63 8.54
N THR A 108 3.54 -11.93 8.27
CA THR A 108 2.54 -12.92 8.67
C THR A 108 3.20 -14.25 8.98
N ALA A 109 2.64 -14.97 9.95
CA ALA A 109 3.03 -16.32 10.29
C ALA A 109 2.07 -17.36 9.73
N ASP A 110 0.97 -16.92 9.11
CA ASP A 110 0.02 -17.79 8.43
C ASP A 110 0.60 -18.24 7.08
N PRO A 111 0.99 -19.52 6.91
CA PRO A 111 1.55 -20.00 5.67
C PRO A 111 0.53 -20.04 4.51
N SER A 112 -0.77 -19.95 4.81
CA SER A 112 -1.81 -19.87 3.78
C SER A 112 -1.86 -18.50 3.11
N ARG A 113 -1.27 -17.48 3.74
CA ARG A 113 -1.19 -16.12 3.21
C ARG A 113 0.02 -16.00 2.28
N ASP A 114 -0.10 -16.64 1.11
CA ASP A 114 0.89 -16.61 0.03
C ASP A 114 0.23 -16.27 -1.31
N GLY A 115 0.91 -15.49 -2.16
CA GLY A 115 0.37 -15.04 -3.44
C GLY A 115 -0.54 -13.82 -3.34
N LEU A 116 -1.36 -13.59 -4.38
CA LEU A 116 -2.24 -12.43 -4.45
C LEU A 116 -3.54 -12.70 -3.69
N ILE A 117 -3.78 -11.92 -2.65
CA ILE A 117 -4.92 -12.09 -1.74
C ILE A 117 -5.70 -10.78 -1.67
N SER A 118 -7.02 -10.87 -1.83
CA SER A 118 -7.93 -9.73 -1.68
C SER A 118 -7.96 -9.24 -0.25
N VAL A 119 -7.92 -7.92 -0.07
CA VAL A 119 -8.06 -7.28 1.24
C VAL A 119 -9.51 -7.43 1.71
N GLN A 120 -9.71 -8.20 2.79
CA GLN A 120 -11.04 -8.48 3.36
C GLN A 120 -11.13 -8.15 4.84
N THR A 121 -10.00 -8.20 5.55
CA THR A 121 -9.93 -8.00 6.99
C THR A 121 -9.37 -6.61 7.34
N LEU A 122 -9.62 -6.17 8.57
CA LEU A 122 -9.01 -4.94 9.11
C LEU A 122 -7.48 -5.04 9.14
N GLY A 123 -6.93 -6.19 9.55
CA GLY A 123 -5.49 -6.43 9.54
C GLY A 123 -4.88 -6.23 8.14
N GLU A 124 -5.50 -6.80 7.10
CA GLU A 124 -5.05 -6.60 5.72
C GLU A 124 -5.20 -5.16 5.25
N ARG A 125 -6.26 -4.46 5.69
CA ARG A 125 -6.44 -3.04 5.40
C ARG A 125 -5.35 -2.18 6.02
N ILE A 126 -4.90 -2.52 7.22
CA ILE A 126 -3.77 -1.86 7.89
C ILE A 126 -2.46 -2.16 7.14
N VAL A 127 -2.22 -3.41 6.73
CA VAL A 127 -1.05 -3.76 5.91
C VAL A 127 -1.03 -2.96 4.62
N LEU A 128 -2.17 -2.83 3.93
CA LEU A 128 -2.32 -2.01 2.73
C LEU A 128 -1.98 -0.55 3.02
N PHE A 129 -2.47 0.01 4.14
CA PHE A 129 -2.13 1.37 4.55
C PHE A 129 -0.62 1.53 4.76
N VAL A 130 0.01 0.61 5.48
CA VAL A 130 1.46 0.67 5.74
C VAL A 130 2.25 0.61 4.43
N LEU A 131 1.86 -0.27 3.49
CA LEU A 131 2.51 -0.32 2.18
C LEU A 131 2.34 0.98 1.38
N ASN A 132 1.16 1.61 1.42
CA ASN A 132 0.82 2.78 0.60
C ASN A 132 1.30 4.10 1.18
N CYS A 133 1.02 4.34 2.47
CA CYS A 133 1.23 5.64 3.10
C CYS A 133 2.56 5.74 3.82
N ILE A 134 3.11 4.62 4.30
CA ILE A 134 4.38 4.59 5.03
C ILE A 134 5.49 4.11 4.09
N ILE A 135 5.50 2.85 3.68
CA ILE A 135 6.63 2.29 2.92
C ILE A 135 6.77 2.93 1.54
N PHE A 136 5.66 3.17 0.84
CA PHE A 136 5.70 3.88 -0.44
C PHE A 136 5.79 5.40 -0.26
N GLY A 137 5.07 5.96 0.73
CA GLY A 137 4.96 7.40 0.96
C GLY A 137 6.23 8.06 1.51
N MET A 138 7.16 7.30 2.08
CA MET A 138 8.46 7.80 2.49
C MET A 138 9.34 8.12 1.27
N PRO A 139 9.80 9.38 1.10
CA PRO A 139 10.72 9.72 0.03
C PRO A 139 12.06 9.03 0.28
N GLU A 140 12.33 7.95 -0.45
CA GLU A 140 13.71 7.48 -0.59
C GLU A 140 14.53 8.60 -1.27
N GLU A 141 15.68 8.95 -0.69
CA GLU A 141 16.56 10.05 -1.11
C GLU A 141 16.52 10.32 -2.63
N ASN A 142 16.14 11.56 -2.99
CA ASN A 142 16.10 12.13 -4.35
C ASN A 142 14.84 11.93 -5.21
N SER A 143 13.63 11.92 -4.63
CA SER A 143 12.42 12.20 -5.43
C SER A 143 11.82 13.57 -5.08
N SER A 144 11.93 14.53 -6.01
CA SER A 144 11.42 15.90 -5.87
C SER A 144 9.90 16.02 -5.99
N ASN A 145 9.17 14.90 -5.92
CA ASN A 145 7.72 14.87 -6.01
C ASN A 145 7.19 14.25 -4.72
N GLY A 146 7.09 15.07 -3.67
CA GLY A 146 6.49 14.75 -2.36
C GLY A 146 4.98 14.49 -2.44
N ALA A 147 4.56 13.60 -3.34
CA ALA A 147 3.19 13.12 -3.42
C ALA A 147 3.04 11.96 -2.44
N PHE A 148 2.71 12.26 -1.18
CA PHE A 148 2.20 11.27 -0.25
C PHE A 148 0.90 10.69 -0.82
N PHE A 149 0.83 9.37 -1.02
CA PHE A 149 -0.43 8.76 -1.41
C PHE A 149 -1.39 8.85 -0.25
N LEU A 150 -2.52 9.52 -0.48
CA LEU A 150 -3.62 9.52 0.46
C LEU A 150 -4.08 8.07 0.71
N PRO A 151 -4.59 7.77 1.92
CA PRO A 151 -5.16 6.47 2.19
C PRO A 151 -6.24 6.08 1.16
N HIS A 152 -6.47 4.78 1.02
CA HIS A 152 -7.57 4.27 0.21
C HIS A 152 -8.91 4.56 0.88
N SER A 153 -10.02 4.56 0.13
CA SER A 153 -11.34 4.61 0.76
C SER A 153 -11.64 3.28 1.46
N ALA A 154 -12.60 3.29 2.39
CA ALA A 154 -13.01 2.06 3.09
C ALA A 154 -13.64 1.02 2.15
N THR A 155 -14.18 1.46 1.01
CA THR A 155 -14.85 0.62 0.01
C THR A 155 -13.95 0.25 -1.17
N GLU A 156 -12.74 0.80 -1.22
CA GLU A 156 -11.82 0.55 -2.31
C GLU A 156 -11.28 -0.88 -2.28
N CYS A 157 -11.39 -1.55 -3.42
CA CYS A 157 -10.90 -2.90 -3.61
C CYS A 157 -9.38 -2.89 -3.78
N ALA A 158 -8.70 -3.81 -3.14
CA ALA A 158 -7.26 -3.99 -3.28
C ALA A 158 -6.88 -5.46 -3.10
N LYS A 159 -5.73 -5.85 -3.66
CA LYS A 159 -5.07 -7.10 -3.35
C LYS A 159 -3.64 -6.85 -2.90
N ILE A 160 -3.20 -7.63 -1.92
CA ILE A 160 -1.82 -7.66 -1.44
C ILE A 160 -1.16 -8.92 -1.98
N LEU A 161 0.05 -8.78 -2.51
CA LEU A 161 0.90 -9.89 -2.88
C LEU A 161 1.79 -10.27 -1.70
N TRP A 162 1.55 -11.45 -1.16
CA TRP A 162 2.33 -12.05 -0.10
C TRP A 162 3.36 -13.01 -0.67
N ARG A 163 4.54 -13.04 -0.06
CA ARG A 163 5.61 -13.95 -0.41
C ARG A 163 6.48 -14.22 0.81
N ASN A 164 6.69 -15.49 1.14
CA ASN A 164 7.57 -15.92 2.24
C ASN A 164 7.24 -15.23 3.59
N GLY A 165 5.96 -15.09 3.92
CA GLY A 165 5.53 -14.46 5.17
C GLY A 165 5.62 -12.93 5.19
N GLU A 166 5.81 -12.26 4.05
CA GLU A 166 5.84 -10.80 3.96
C GLU A 166 4.91 -10.29 2.84
N ALA A 167 4.24 -9.16 3.09
CA ALA A 167 3.50 -8.42 2.09
C ALA A 167 4.47 -7.58 1.22
N VAL A 168 4.73 -8.02 -0.01
CA VAL A 168 5.82 -7.49 -0.84
C VAL A 168 5.37 -6.45 -1.88
N ALA A 169 4.08 -6.42 -2.19
CA ALA A 169 3.48 -5.57 -3.20
C ALA A 169 1.96 -5.47 -3.01
N PHE A 170 1.32 -4.49 -3.63
CA PHE A 170 -0.14 -4.42 -3.70
C PHE A 170 -0.60 -3.75 -4.99
N TYR A 171 -1.89 -3.91 -5.30
CA TYR A 171 -2.58 -3.02 -6.22
C TYR A 171 -4.00 -2.72 -5.72
N SER A 172 -4.52 -1.55 -6.06
CA SER A 172 -5.90 -1.11 -5.78
C SER A 172 -6.69 -0.92 -7.08
N VAL A 173 -8.01 -0.97 -6.96
CA VAL A 173 -8.95 -0.89 -8.08
C VAL A 173 -10.09 0.06 -7.74
N LYS A 174 -10.35 1.01 -8.64
CA LYS A 174 -11.63 1.73 -8.70
C LYS A 174 -12.60 0.89 -9.49
N MET A 175 -13.69 0.49 -8.84
CA MET A 175 -14.70 -0.36 -9.46
C MET A 175 -15.58 0.48 -10.40
N LYS A 176 -16.00 -0.10 -11.52
CA LYS A 176 -17.05 0.48 -12.35
C LYS A 176 -18.29 0.76 -11.51
N GLY A 177 -18.85 1.97 -11.63
CA GLY A 177 -19.98 2.44 -10.84
C GLY A 177 -19.62 3.02 -9.47
N SER A 178 -18.36 2.91 -9.02
CA SER A 178 -17.89 3.56 -7.79
C SER A 178 -17.68 5.06 -8.00
N LEU A 179 -17.92 5.87 -6.97
CA LEU A 179 -17.75 7.32 -7.01
C LEU A 179 -16.28 7.71 -7.25
N CYS A 180 -16.06 8.68 -8.14
CA CYS A 180 -14.73 9.24 -8.44
C CYS A 180 -14.23 10.09 -7.28
N ASP A 181 -15.12 10.86 -6.68
CA ASP A 181 -14.89 11.73 -5.53
C ASP A 181 -16.18 11.86 -4.70
N GLY A 182 -16.11 12.61 -3.59
CA GLY A 182 -17.26 12.83 -2.71
C GLY A 182 -18.18 13.99 -3.09
N THR A 183 -17.91 14.72 -4.18
CA THR A 183 -18.53 16.04 -4.45
C THR A 183 -19.23 16.16 -5.80
N THR A 184 -18.73 15.51 -6.84
CA THR A 184 -19.23 15.63 -8.22
C THR A 184 -20.34 14.64 -8.54
N GLY A 185 -20.45 13.55 -7.76
CA GLY A 185 -21.39 12.46 -8.02
C GLY A 185 -21.05 11.62 -9.27
N GLN A 186 -19.89 11.85 -9.89
CA GLN A 186 -19.45 11.06 -11.04
C GLN A 186 -18.97 9.68 -10.61
N CYS A 187 -19.26 8.66 -11.43
CA CYS A 187 -18.82 7.29 -11.19
C CYS A 187 -17.89 6.79 -12.29
N TYR A 188 -16.94 5.94 -11.93
CA TYR A 188 -16.05 5.28 -12.90
C TYR A 188 -16.86 4.47 -13.91
N LEU A 189 -16.57 4.65 -15.20
CA LEU A 189 -17.30 4.00 -16.29
C LEU A 189 -16.73 2.62 -16.68
N LEU A 190 -15.56 2.27 -16.14
CA LEU A 190 -14.85 1.01 -16.31
C LEU A 190 -14.03 0.68 -15.06
N PRO A 191 -13.62 -0.57 -14.83
CA PRO A 191 -12.68 -0.88 -13.78
C PRO A 191 -11.32 -0.25 -14.06
N VAL A 192 -10.72 0.39 -13.07
CA VAL A 192 -9.42 1.08 -13.20
C VAL A 192 -8.45 0.55 -12.15
N LEU A 193 -7.29 0.05 -12.59
CA LEU A 193 -6.15 -0.21 -11.71
C LEU A 193 -5.57 1.14 -11.29
N ASP A 194 -5.72 1.48 -10.01
CA ASP A 194 -5.51 2.85 -9.52
C ASP A 194 -4.10 3.06 -8.98
N THR A 195 -3.74 2.27 -7.98
CA THR A 195 -2.39 2.28 -7.42
C THR A 195 -1.79 0.89 -7.57
N ILE A 196 -0.51 0.83 -7.94
CA ILE A 196 0.26 -0.40 -8.00
C ILE A 196 1.65 -0.15 -7.45
N PHE A 197 2.06 -0.99 -6.51
CA PHE A 197 3.33 -0.83 -5.81
C PHE A 197 4.04 -2.16 -5.64
N VAL A 198 5.36 -2.12 -5.82
CA VAL A 198 6.27 -3.22 -5.48
C VAL A 198 7.39 -2.64 -4.62
N GLN A 199 7.57 -3.20 -3.42
CA GLN A 199 8.68 -2.84 -2.54
C GLN A 199 10.02 -2.98 -3.29
N ARG A 200 10.94 -2.04 -3.07
CA ARG A 200 12.20 -1.92 -3.81
C ARG A 200 13.00 -3.23 -3.87
N LYS A 201 13.15 -3.91 -2.73
CA LYS A 201 13.87 -5.19 -2.61
C LYS A 201 13.27 -6.34 -3.45
N TYR A 202 12.02 -6.20 -3.89
CA TYR A 202 11.31 -7.20 -4.70
C TYR A 202 11.04 -6.75 -6.16
N ARG A 203 11.52 -5.57 -6.56
CA ARG A 203 11.40 -5.08 -7.94
C ARG A 203 12.22 -5.93 -8.91
N ARG A 204 11.91 -5.82 -10.20
CA ARG A 204 12.55 -6.58 -11.31
C ARG A 204 12.33 -8.11 -11.25
N GLY A 205 11.51 -8.62 -10.33
CA GLY A 205 11.10 -10.03 -10.25
C GLY A 205 9.79 -10.38 -10.96
N GLY A 206 9.30 -9.55 -11.89
CA GLY A 206 8.05 -9.80 -12.64
C GLY A 206 6.75 -9.56 -11.86
N LEU A 207 6.81 -9.06 -10.63
CA LEU A 207 5.63 -8.89 -9.77
C LEU A 207 4.60 -7.88 -10.33
N GLY A 208 5.06 -6.78 -10.93
CA GLY A 208 4.16 -5.82 -11.60
C GLY A 208 3.37 -6.45 -12.75
N MET A 209 4.02 -7.30 -13.56
CA MET A 209 3.36 -8.02 -14.65
C MET A 209 2.38 -9.08 -14.11
N LYS A 210 2.71 -9.74 -12.99
CA LYS A 210 1.81 -10.67 -12.29
C LYS A 210 0.54 -9.95 -11.83
N MET A 211 0.67 -8.77 -11.21
CA MET A 211 -0.48 -7.98 -10.74
C MET A 211 -1.32 -7.42 -11.89
N LEU A 212 -0.69 -6.90 -12.95
CA LEU A 212 -1.42 -6.42 -14.13
C LEU A 212 -2.22 -7.54 -14.80
N ARG A 213 -1.61 -8.74 -14.93
CA ARG A 213 -2.31 -9.92 -15.44
C ARG A 213 -3.50 -10.31 -14.58
N ASP A 214 -3.32 -10.37 -13.27
CA ASP A 214 -4.39 -10.71 -12.32
C ASP A 214 -5.55 -9.71 -12.38
N PHE A 215 -5.26 -8.41 -12.51
CA PHE A 215 -6.26 -7.38 -12.77
C PHE A 215 -7.04 -7.64 -14.06
N CYS A 216 -6.38 -7.79 -15.21
CA CYS A 216 -7.05 -8.06 -16.48
C CYS A 216 -7.91 -9.34 -16.44
N GLN A 217 -7.41 -10.38 -15.77
CA GLN A 217 -8.11 -11.64 -15.62
C GLN A 217 -9.30 -11.57 -14.65
N SER A 218 -9.28 -10.64 -13.69
CA SER A 218 -10.40 -10.41 -12.78
C SER A 218 -11.60 -9.76 -13.48
N PHE A 219 -11.36 -9.08 -14.61
CA PHE A 219 -12.38 -8.33 -15.37
C PHE A 219 -12.47 -8.78 -16.83
N LYS A 220 -12.43 -10.10 -17.10
CA LYS A 220 -12.46 -10.66 -18.47
C LYS A 220 -13.69 -10.27 -19.30
N SER A 221 -14.82 -10.01 -18.65
CA SER A 221 -16.08 -9.64 -19.30
C SER A 221 -16.14 -8.18 -19.72
N GLU A 222 -15.22 -7.33 -19.30
CA GLU A 222 -15.21 -5.90 -19.64
C GLU A 222 -14.44 -5.66 -20.94
N ASP A 223 -15.05 -4.91 -21.87
CA ASP A 223 -14.43 -4.56 -23.15
C ASP A 223 -13.27 -3.58 -23.01
N ALA A 224 -13.27 -2.79 -21.93
CA ALA A 224 -12.24 -1.80 -21.62
C ALA A 224 -11.87 -1.83 -20.14
N LEU A 225 -10.57 -1.72 -19.87
CA LEU A 225 -9.96 -1.66 -18.56
C LEU A 225 -9.04 -0.45 -18.48
N GLY A 226 -9.06 0.23 -17.33
CA GLY A 226 -8.25 1.41 -17.10
C GLY A 226 -7.01 1.15 -16.26
N ILE A 227 -5.99 1.98 -16.47
CA ILE A 227 -4.92 2.27 -15.51
C ILE A 227 -4.98 3.78 -15.25
N SER A 228 -5.00 4.18 -13.98
CA SER A 228 -5.13 5.60 -13.62
C SER A 228 -3.97 6.43 -14.18
N TYR A 229 -4.31 7.56 -14.79
CA TYR A 229 -3.37 8.61 -15.17
C TYR A 229 -2.87 9.38 -13.92
N PRO A 230 -1.60 9.79 -13.86
CA PRO A 230 -0.52 9.52 -14.82
C PRO A 230 0.13 8.14 -14.61
N ILE A 231 0.43 7.43 -15.71
CA ILE A 231 1.17 6.17 -15.65
C ILE A 231 2.68 6.47 -15.53
N SER A 232 3.33 5.88 -14.52
CA SER A 232 4.79 6.01 -14.36
C SER A 232 5.56 5.32 -15.50
N ALA A 233 6.76 5.82 -15.83
CA ALA A 233 7.61 5.22 -16.85
C ALA A 233 7.90 3.72 -16.60
N ALA A 234 8.09 3.34 -15.32
CA ALA A 234 8.27 1.94 -14.94
C ALA A 234 7.03 1.08 -15.23
N MET A 235 5.84 1.63 -14.98
CA MET A 235 4.58 0.94 -15.28
C MET A 235 4.32 0.85 -16.78
N TYR A 236 4.68 1.87 -17.57
CA TYR A 236 4.66 1.76 -19.04
C TYR A 236 5.50 0.61 -19.56
N GLN A 237 6.69 0.37 -18.98
CA GLN A 237 7.52 -0.79 -19.34
C GLN A 237 6.86 -2.13 -18.97
N VAL A 238 6.11 -2.19 -17.87
CA VAL A 238 5.30 -3.36 -17.51
C VAL A 238 4.16 -3.56 -18.52
N CYS A 239 3.43 -2.50 -18.86
CA CYS A 239 2.37 -2.53 -19.87
C CYS A 239 2.89 -2.99 -21.23
N LEU A 240 4.02 -2.47 -21.70
CA LEU A 240 4.64 -2.88 -22.97
C LEU A 240 4.89 -4.39 -23.00
N LYS A 241 5.58 -4.92 -21.99
CA LYS A 241 5.89 -6.36 -21.91
C LYS A 241 4.62 -7.21 -21.81
N TYR A 242 3.63 -6.76 -21.05
CA TYR A 242 2.36 -7.44 -20.92
C TYR A 242 1.60 -7.49 -22.24
N LEU A 243 1.47 -6.35 -22.93
CA LEU A 243 0.76 -6.22 -24.19
C LEU A 243 1.45 -6.92 -25.37
N GLN A 244 2.77 -7.11 -25.31
CA GLN A 244 3.51 -7.97 -26.23
C GLN A 244 3.20 -9.46 -25.99
N ALA A 245 3.07 -9.87 -24.73
CA ALA A 245 2.79 -11.26 -24.36
C ALA A 245 1.32 -11.67 -24.54
N TYR A 246 0.40 -10.70 -24.46
CA TYR A 246 -1.05 -10.91 -24.55
C TYR A 246 -1.69 -9.93 -25.57
N PRO A 247 -1.57 -10.21 -26.89
CA PRO A 247 -2.09 -9.32 -27.93
C PRO A 247 -3.59 -9.04 -27.83
N GLU A 248 -4.36 -9.95 -27.26
CA GLU A 248 -5.79 -9.78 -27.00
C GLU A 248 -6.11 -8.61 -26.06
N GLU A 249 -5.17 -8.22 -25.20
CA GLU A 249 -5.31 -7.09 -24.26
C GLU A 249 -4.94 -5.74 -24.88
N GLN A 250 -4.29 -5.70 -26.05
CA GLN A 250 -3.84 -4.46 -26.71
C GLN A 250 -4.99 -3.48 -26.97
N LYS A 251 -6.18 -3.99 -27.29
CA LYS A 251 -7.39 -3.18 -27.49
C LYS A 251 -8.14 -2.85 -26.19
N ARG A 252 -7.84 -3.54 -25.08
CA ARG A 252 -8.60 -3.48 -23.83
C ARG A 252 -7.98 -2.57 -22.77
N LEU A 253 -6.67 -2.32 -22.81
CA LEU A 253 -5.98 -1.49 -21.81
C LEU A 253 -5.86 -0.02 -22.21
N TRP A 254 -6.35 0.85 -21.33
CA TRP A 254 -6.41 2.30 -21.51
C TRP A 254 -5.77 3.03 -20.33
N GLU A 255 -5.04 4.10 -20.59
CA GLU A 255 -4.69 5.11 -19.59
C GLU A 255 -5.93 5.99 -19.41
N VAL A 256 -6.35 6.20 -18.16
CA VAL A 256 -7.65 6.76 -17.83
C VAL A 256 -7.53 7.95 -16.88
N GLU A 257 -8.08 9.08 -17.28
CA GLU A 257 -8.49 10.15 -16.38
C GLU A 257 -9.93 9.88 -15.91
N ALA A 258 -10.21 10.01 -14.60
CA ALA A 258 -11.54 9.77 -14.07
C ALA A 258 -12.58 10.74 -14.68
N PRO A 259 -13.84 10.31 -14.94
CA PRO A 259 -14.43 8.97 -14.73
C PRO A 259 -14.12 7.91 -15.80
N GLY A 260 -13.36 8.24 -16.84
CA GLY A 260 -12.93 7.30 -17.88
C GLY A 260 -13.91 7.14 -19.04
N ASP A 261 -14.59 8.21 -19.41
CA ASP A 261 -15.36 8.27 -20.67
C ASP A 261 -14.42 8.17 -21.89
N TRP A 262 -14.98 8.01 -23.09
CA TRP A 262 -14.26 7.86 -24.35
C TRP A 262 -13.25 8.98 -24.62
N SER A 263 -13.56 10.22 -24.24
CA SER A 263 -12.66 11.37 -24.37
C SER A 263 -11.59 11.44 -23.28
N GLN A 264 -11.72 10.64 -22.22
CA GLN A 264 -10.87 10.67 -21.02
C GLN A 264 -9.97 9.43 -20.93
N ARG A 265 -9.80 8.72 -22.03
CA ARG A 265 -8.99 7.52 -22.08
C ARG A 265 -8.17 7.42 -23.36
N VAL A 266 -6.93 6.97 -23.21
CA VAL A 266 -5.99 6.78 -24.32
C VAL A 266 -5.54 5.33 -24.34
N ASN A 267 -5.60 4.68 -25.50
CA ASN A 267 -5.17 3.29 -25.60
C ASN A 267 -3.66 3.19 -25.34
N ILE A 268 -3.27 2.38 -24.36
CA ILE A 268 -1.87 2.31 -23.89
C ILE A 268 -0.97 1.74 -24.98
N TRP A 269 -1.42 0.71 -25.70
CA TRP A 269 -0.64 0.09 -26.76
C TRP A 269 -0.31 1.10 -27.87
N LEU A 270 -1.33 1.78 -28.39
CA LEU A 270 -1.17 2.76 -29.47
C LEU A 270 -0.26 3.92 -29.04
N LYS A 271 -0.42 4.41 -27.80
CA LYS A 271 0.45 5.47 -27.25
C LYS A 271 1.92 5.06 -27.25
N ILE A 272 2.25 3.86 -26.77
CA ILE A 272 3.63 3.34 -26.74
C ILE A 272 4.21 3.22 -28.16
N GLN A 273 3.42 2.74 -29.14
CA GLN A 273 3.89 2.59 -30.53
C GLN A 273 4.18 3.94 -31.20
N MET A 274 3.34 4.95 -30.93
CA MET A 274 3.51 6.30 -31.47
C MET A 274 4.77 6.97 -30.92
N GLU A 275 5.00 6.88 -29.60
CA GLU A 275 6.18 7.45 -28.96
C GLU A 275 7.48 6.79 -29.47
N SER A 276 7.48 5.47 -29.62
CA SER A 276 8.62 4.72 -30.18
C SER A 276 8.95 5.14 -31.61
N SER A 277 7.92 5.41 -32.42
CA SER A 277 8.06 5.87 -33.81
C SER A 277 8.63 7.28 -33.91
N LEU A 278 8.29 8.16 -32.96
CA LEU A 278 8.79 9.54 -32.90
C LEU A 278 10.24 9.60 -32.42
N SER A 279 10.64 8.75 -31.47
CA SER A 279 12.04 8.63 -31.03
C SER A 279 12.93 8.04 -32.13
N GLY A 280 12.44 7.10 -32.93
CA GLY A 280 13.17 6.54 -34.07
C GLY A 280 13.42 7.55 -35.21
N ARG A 281 12.59 8.59 -35.36
CA ARG A 281 12.79 9.64 -36.37
C ARG A 281 13.84 10.69 -35.99
N HIS A 282 14.08 10.90 -34.69
CA HIS A 282 15.11 11.85 -34.22
C HIS A 282 16.54 11.29 -34.30
N GLY A 283 16.71 9.98 -34.54
CA GLY A 283 18.02 9.33 -34.70
C GLY A 283 18.53 9.22 -36.13
N ILE A 284 17.80 9.75 -37.13
CA ILE A 284 18.15 9.64 -38.57
C ILE A 284 18.72 10.97 -39.14
N HIS A 285 18.75 12.03 -38.32
CA HIS A 285 19.44 13.28 -38.64
C HIS A 285 20.51 13.57 -37.59
N SER A 286 21.63 12.85 -37.67
CA SER A 286 22.89 13.20 -37.01
C SER A 286 24.05 12.74 -37.88
#